data_AF-A0A5K1AMV4-F1
#
_entry.id   AF-A0A5K1AMV4-F1
#
_cell.length_a   1.000
_cell.length_b   1.000
_cell.length_c   1.000
_cell.angle_alpha   90.00
_cell.angle_beta   90.00
_cell.angle_gamma   90.00
#
_symmetry.space_group_name_H-M   'P 1'
#
loop_
_entity.id
_entity.type
_entity.pdbx_description
1 polymer ?
#
loop_
_entity_poly.entity_id
_entity_poly.type
_entity_poly.pdbx_seq_one_letter_code
_entity_poly.pdbx_strand_id
1 'polypeptide(L)'
;IPVIIDEAQGAHFKFDCSLPSTTLEQGADLVILSTHKVLCSHSQSSMLHLSGTMVDRERISRCLQTLQSTSPSYLLLASLDATRAQLSKNPYTIFDTPIQLAHQLADEIQTLIPNASVLESTDFEGMPKKDPLHMTIDTWK
;
A
#
# COMPACT_ATOMS: atom_id res chain seq x y z
N ILE A 1 -16.13 -2.10 -18.35
CA ILE A 1 -16.62 -2.74 -17.11
C ILE A 1 -15.79 -2.12 -15.97
N PRO A 2 -16.39 -1.61 -14.89
CA PRO A 2 -15.62 -1.01 -13.80
C PRO A 2 -14.75 -2.04 -13.08
N VAL A 3 -13.53 -1.65 -12.74
CA VAL A 3 -12.54 -2.49 -12.05
C VAL A 3 -12.35 -2.00 -10.62
N ILE A 4 -12.55 -2.92 -9.66
CA ILE A 4 -12.36 -2.71 -8.23
C ILE A 4 -11.16 -3.54 -7.80
N ILE A 5 -10.18 -2.92 -7.15
CA ILE A 5 -8.98 -3.59 -6.67
C ILE A 5 -8.88 -3.47 -5.15
N ASP A 6 -8.61 -4.60 -4.49
CA ASP A 6 -8.14 -4.63 -3.11
C ASP A 6 -6.62 -4.46 -3.10
N GLU A 7 -6.18 -3.24 -2.80
CA GLU A 7 -4.77 -2.86 -2.67
C GLU A 7 -4.45 -2.64 -1.17
N ALA A 8 -4.94 -3.53 -0.30
CA ALA A 8 -4.83 -3.36 1.16
C ALA A 8 -3.41 -3.05 1.67
N GLN A 9 -2.37 -3.49 0.97
CA GLN A 9 -0.96 -3.31 1.34
C GLN A 9 -0.20 -2.31 0.46
N GLY A 10 -0.82 -1.71 -0.58
CA GLY A 10 -0.10 -0.82 -1.52
C GLY A 10 -0.19 0.67 -1.19
N ALA A 11 -0.65 1.04 0.01
CA ALA A 11 -0.96 2.42 0.34
C ALA A 11 0.26 3.38 0.27
N HIS A 12 1.49 2.87 0.30
CA HIS A 12 2.74 3.61 0.15
C HIS A 12 3.23 3.77 -1.29
N PHE A 13 2.69 3.02 -2.26
CA PHE A 13 3.21 2.91 -3.63
C PHE A 13 3.36 4.26 -4.35
N LYS A 14 2.53 5.26 -4.03
CA LYS A 14 2.56 6.57 -4.68
C LYS A 14 3.78 7.43 -4.30
N PHE A 15 4.49 7.09 -3.23
CA PHE A 15 5.41 8.02 -2.55
C PHE A 15 6.89 7.79 -2.86
N ASP A 16 7.23 6.84 -3.73
CA ASP A 16 8.61 6.63 -4.19
C ASP A 16 8.60 5.96 -5.57
N CYS A 17 9.50 6.35 -6.47
CA CYS A 17 9.56 5.80 -7.83
C CYS A 17 10.12 4.38 -7.88
N SER A 18 10.82 3.93 -6.83
CA SER A 18 11.33 2.56 -6.64
C SER A 18 10.24 1.58 -6.19
N LEU A 19 9.09 2.07 -5.71
CA LEU A 19 7.92 1.24 -5.39
C LEU A 19 7.12 0.86 -6.64
N PRO A 20 6.24 -0.16 -6.56
CA PRO A 20 5.29 -0.48 -7.63
C PRO A 20 4.36 0.69 -7.94
N SER A 21 3.84 0.78 -9.17
CA SER A 21 2.80 1.78 -9.49
C SER A 21 1.49 1.45 -8.80
N THR A 22 0.75 2.47 -8.35
CA THR A 22 -0.59 2.23 -7.77
C THR A 22 -1.53 1.65 -8.82
N THR A 23 -2.49 0.82 -8.41
CA THR A 23 -3.48 0.26 -9.35
C THR A 23 -4.39 1.36 -9.93
N LEU A 24 -4.55 2.46 -9.19
CA LEU A 24 -5.26 3.66 -9.66
C LEU A 24 -4.56 4.31 -10.87
N GLU A 25 -3.22 4.40 -10.85
CA GLU A 25 -2.42 4.87 -11.99
C GLU A 25 -2.44 3.88 -13.16
N GLN A 26 -2.69 2.61 -12.88
CA GLN A 26 -2.83 1.55 -13.88
C GLN A 26 -4.25 1.45 -14.47
N GLY A 27 -5.17 2.34 -14.05
CA GLY A 27 -6.50 2.46 -14.65
C GLY A 27 -7.64 1.78 -13.87
N ALA A 28 -7.42 1.38 -12.61
CA ALA A 28 -8.50 0.94 -11.75
C ALA A 28 -9.48 2.09 -11.43
N ASP A 29 -10.78 1.79 -11.37
CA ASP A 29 -11.82 2.77 -11.07
C ASP A 29 -12.03 2.96 -9.56
N LEU A 30 -11.82 1.88 -8.79
CA LEU A 30 -11.99 1.85 -7.33
C LEU A 30 -10.83 1.08 -6.69
N VAL A 31 -10.18 1.67 -5.69
CA VAL A 31 -9.04 1.05 -4.99
C VAL A 31 -9.25 1.14 -3.48
N ILE A 32 -9.20 -0.02 -2.82
CA ILE A 32 -9.38 -0.13 -1.37
C ILE A 32 -8.01 -0.27 -0.71
N LEU A 33 -7.69 0.62 0.22
CA LEU A 33 -6.44 0.61 0.97
C LEU A 33 -6.71 0.36 2.46
N SER A 34 -6.05 -0.64 3.05
CA SER A 34 -5.98 -0.76 4.50
C SER A 34 -4.88 0.15 5.02
N THR A 35 -5.17 1.45 5.13
CA THR A 35 -4.21 2.49 5.52
C THR A 35 -3.38 2.11 6.74
N HIS A 36 -4.00 1.47 7.74
CA HIS A 36 -3.36 1.05 8.98
C HIS A 36 -2.33 -0.08 8.85
N LYS A 37 -2.28 -0.81 7.72
CA LYS A 37 -1.33 -1.91 7.55
C LYS A 37 0.08 -1.42 7.25
N VAL A 38 0.20 -0.33 6.49
CA VAL A 38 1.49 0.14 5.97
C VAL A 38 1.76 1.61 6.34
N LEU A 39 0.71 2.41 6.53
CA LEU A 39 0.83 3.82 6.89
C LEU A 39 0.47 4.05 8.36
N CYS A 40 0.73 5.27 8.85
CA CYS A 40 0.64 5.63 10.26
C CYS A 40 -0.79 5.93 10.76
N SER A 41 -1.79 5.12 10.39
CA SER A 41 -3.16 5.26 10.87
C SER A 41 -3.55 4.15 11.85
N HIS A 42 -4.61 4.35 12.64
CA HIS A 42 -5.02 3.36 13.64
C HIS A 42 -5.66 2.12 13.01
N SER A 43 -5.49 0.95 13.63
CA SER A 43 -6.18 -0.29 13.26
C SER A 43 -7.68 -0.05 13.04
N GLN A 44 -8.28 -0.77 12.09
CA GLN A 44 -9.66 -0.59 11.59
C GLN A 44 -9.87 0.62 10.66
N SER A 45 -8.87 1.48 10.44
CA SER A 45 -8.99 2.58 9.47
C SER A 45 -8.57 2.17 8.05
N SER A 46 -9.28 2.67 7.05
CA SER A 46 -9.03 2.40 5.62
C SER A 46 -9.43 3.60 4.77
N MET A 47 -8.92 3.65 3.54
CA MET A 47 -9.30 4.65 2.54
C MET A 47 -9.80 3.96 1.28
N LEU A 48 -10.85 4.53 0.67
CA LEU A 48 -11.38 4.14 -0.62
C LEU A 48 -11.07 5.25 -1.62
N HIS A 49 -10.30 4.93 -2.66
CA HIS A 49 -9.97 5.86 -3.73
C HIS A 49 -10.83 5.56 -4.97
N LEU A 50 -11.30 6.63 -5.61
CA LEU A 50 -12.13 6.57 -6.80
C LEU A 50 -11.47 7.38 -7.92
N SER A 51 -11.33 6.78 -9.09
CA SER A 51 -10.78 7.42 -10.30
C SER A 51 -11.81 7.42 -11.44
N GLY A 52 -11.66 8.36 -12.36
CA GLY A 52 -12.50 8.47 -13.54
C GLY A 52 -13.99 8.74 -13.25
N THR A 53 -14.84 8.31 -14.19
CA THR A 53 -16.29 8.59 -14.21
C THR A 53 -17.16 7.35 -14.40
N MET A 54 -16.58 6.14 -14.52
CA MET A 54 -17.37 4.91 -14.73
C MET A 54 -18.17 4.50 -13.49
N VAL A 55 -17.74 4.91 -12.30
CA VAL A 55 -18.41 4.60 -11.03
C VAL A 55 -19.18 5.83 -10.51
N ASP A 56 -20.46 5.63 -10.24
CA ASP A 56 -21.32 6.63 -9.60
C ASP A 56 -20.91 6.84 -8.13
N ARG A 57 -20.39 8.02 -7.82
CA ARG A 57 -19.93 8.43 -6.49
C ARG A 57 -21.06 8.46 -5.46
N GLU A 58 -22.27 8.85 -5.86
CA GLU A 58 -23.44 8.89 -4.98
C GLU A 58 -23.93 7.48 -4.63
N ARG A 59 -23.82 6.54 -5.58
CA ARG A 59 -24.08 5.13 -5.29
C ARG A 59 -23.08 4.57 -4.27
N ILE A 60 -21.78 4.86 -4.43
CA ILE A 60 -20.76 4.43 -3.47
C ILE A 60 -20.99 5.04 -2.08
N SER A 61 -21.29 6.34 -2.01
CA SER A 61 -21.62 7.04 -0.76
C SER A 61 -22.78 6.35 -0.02
N ARG A 62 -23.88 6.04 -0.71
CA ARG A 62 -25.03 5.33 -0.12
C ARG A 62 -24.68 3.91 0.36
N CYS A 63 -23.86 3.18 -0.40
CA CYS A 63 -23.39 1.86 0.02
C CYS A 63 -22.53 1.96 1.30
N LEU A 64 -21.61 2.93 1.37
CA LEU A 64 -20.78 3.16 2.55
C LEU A 64 -21.63 3.51 3.79
N GLN A 65 -22.64 4.37 3.64
CA GLN A 65 -23.56 4.73 4.72
C GLN A 65 -24.33 3.52 5.29
N THR A 66 -24.53 2.47 4.50
CA THR A 66 -25.20 1.23 4.96
C THR A 66 -24.26 0.34 5.78
N LEU A 67 -22.94 0.41 5.52
CA LEU A 67 -21.93 -0.42 6.16
C LEU A 67 -21.27 0.26 7.37
N GLN A 68 -21.21 1.59 7.35
CA GLN A 68 -20.57 2.37 8.39
C GLN A 68 -21.49 2.60 9.58
N SER A 69 -20.88 2.74 10.77
CA SER A 69 -21.60 3.20 11.96
C SER A 69 -22.17 4.60 11.73
N THR A 70 -23.39 4.85 12.19
CA THR A 70 -23.99 6.19 12.27
C THR A 70 -23.26 7.10 13.27
N SER A 71 -22.42 6.52 14.13
CA SER A 71 -21.50 7.20 15.06
C SER A 71 -20.07 6.73 14.76
N PRO A 72 -19.40 7.28 13.73
CA PRO A 72 -18.03 6.88 13.39
C PRO A 72 -17.05 7.31 14.49
N SER A 73 -15.95 6.56 14.64
CA SER A 73 -14.89 6.94 15.56
C SER A 73 -14.10 8.13 15.02
N TYR A 74 -14.23 9.28 15.66
CA TYR A 74 -13.45 10.48 15.34
C TYR A 74 -11.95 10.27 15.49
N LEU A 75 -11.52 9.36 16.38
CA LEU A 75 -10.11 9.02 16.53
C LEU A 75 -9.58 8.29 15.28
N LEU A 76 -10.36 7.36 14.71
CA LEU A 76 -9.98 6.70 13.47
C LEU A 76 -9.92 7.71 12.31
N LEU A 77 -10.92 8.58 12.18
CA LEU A 77 -10.95 9.63 11.16
C LEU A 77 -9.78 10.61 11.29
N ALA A 78 -9.48 11.06 12.52
CA ALA A 78 -8.34 11.94 12.79
C ALA A 78 -7.01 11.26 12.45
N SER A 79 -6.86 9.96 12.72
CA SER A 79 -5.63 9.22 12.35
C SER A 79 -5.42 9.12 10.84
N LEU A 80 -6.50 8.97 10.07
CA LEU A 80 -6.47 8.98 8.61
C LEU A 80 -6.04 10.36 8.08
N ASP A 81 -6.61 11.45 8.62
CA ASP A 81 -6.23 12.80 8.22
C ASP A 81 -4.79 13.14 8.63
N ALA A 82 -4.36 12.73 9.83
CA ALA A 82 -2.98 12.90 10.28
C ALA A 82 -1.99 12.15 9.38
N THR A 83 -2.33 10.93 8.96
CA THR A 83 -1.52 10.15 8.00
C THR A 83 -1.42 10.87 6.65
N ARG A 84 -2.55 11.34 6.11
CA ARG A 84 -2.56 12.16 4.87
C ARG A 84 -1.67 13.39 5.02
N ALA A 85 -1.77 14.10 6.14
CA ALA A 85 -0.99 15.29 6.42
C ALA A 85 0.51 14.97 6.52
N GLN A 86 0.90 13.89 7.19
CA GLN A 86 2.28 13.43 7.27
C GLN A 86 2.87 13.14 5.88
N LEU A 87 2.14 12.39 5.05
CA LEU A 87 2.57 12.02 3.70
C LEU A 87 2.71 13.25 2.79
N SER A 88 1.84 14.25 2.95
CA SER A 88 1.91 15.49 2.16
C SER A 88 3.14 16.36 2.46
N LYS A 89 3.78 16.21 3.62
CA LYS A 89 4.95 17.02 3.99
C LYS A 89 6.21 16.62 3.25
N ASN A 90 6.40 15.33 2.98
CA ASN A 90 7.60 14.77 2.36
C ASN A 90 7.24 13.64 1.36
N PRO A 91 6.47 13.95 0.30
CA PRO A 91 5.81 12.93 -0.51
C PRO A 91 6.75 12.03 -1.30
N TYR A 92 8.02 12.40 -1.47
CA TYR A 92 8.98 11.63 -2.29
C TYR A 92 10.21 11.17 -1.52
N THR A 93 10.27 11.43 -0.21
CA THR A 93 11.45 11.10 0.61
C THR A 93 11.08 10.36 1.88
N ILE A 94 9.78 10.28 2.23
CA ILE A 94 9.32 9.63 3.46
C ILE A 94 9.62 8.12 3.49
N PHE A 95 9.83 7.49 2.32
CA PHE A 95 10.17 6.07 2.21
C PHE A 95 11.64 5.79 1.89
N ASP A 96 12.49 6.81 1.68
CA ASP A 96 13.92 6.63 1.37
C ASP A 96 14.62 5.75 2.40
N THR A 97 14.49 6.09 3.70
CA THR A 97 15.14 5.33 4.77
C THR A 97 14.58 3.92 4.91
N PRO A 98 13.25 3.67 4.97
CA PRO A 98 12.70 2.32 4.95
C PRO A 98 13.20 1.46 3.79
N ILE A 99 13.25 2.02 2.57
CA ILE A 99 13.69 1.30 1.37
C ILE A 99 15.18 0.96 1.46
N GLN A 100 16.02 1.91 1.90
CA GLN A 100 17.44 1.66 2.13
C GLN A 100 17.68 0.55 3.15
N LEU A 101 16.94 0.56 4.27
CA LEU A 101 17.03 -0.48 5.29
C LEU A 101 16.56 -1.85 4.76
N ALA A 102 15.53 -1.88 3.92
CA ALA A 102 15.07 -3.12 3.31
C ALA A 102 16.11 -3.75 2.38
N HIS A 103 16.81 -2.93 1.57
CA HIS A 103 17.92 -3.41 0.75
C HIS A 103 19.10 -3.91 1.59
N GLN A 104 19.48 -3.15 2.63
CA GLN A 104 20.54 -3.58 3.55
C GLN A 104 20.20 -4.91 4.22
N LEU A 105 18.97 -5.08 4.67
CA LEU A 105 18.50 -6.34 5.25
C LEU A 105 18.58 -7.50 4.25
N ALA A 106 18.24 -7.25 2.97
CA ALA A 106 18.33 -8.27 1.93
C ALA A 106 19.77 -8.77 1.74
N ASP A 107 20.72 -7.83 1.67
CA ASP A 107 22.15 -8.11 1.53
C ASP A 107 22.70 -8.86 2.77
N GLU A 108 22.28 -8.44 3.96
CA GLU A 108 22.67 -9.08 5.23
C GLU A 108 22.13 -10.51 5.34
N ILE A 109 20.87 -10.77 4.96
CA ILE A 109 20.30 -12.12 4.95
C ILE A 109 21.12 -13.05 4.07
N GLN A 110 21.45 -12.59 2.85
CA GLN A 110 22.22 -13.38 1.90
C GLN A 110 23.64 -13.69 2.39
N THR A 111 24.21 -12.80 3.20
CA THR A 111 25.58 -12.92 3.73
C THR A 111 25.65 -13.72 5.03
N LEU A 112 24.70 -13.53 5.94
CA LEU A 112 24.77 -14.01 7.32
C LEU A 112 24.02 -15.32 7.55
N ILE A 113 23.02 -15.64 6.72
CA ILE A 113 22.18 -16.81 6.91
C ILE A 113 22.48 -17.82 5.79
N PRO A 114 23.25 -18.89 6.07
CA PRO A 114 23.46 -19.97 5.12
C PRO A 114 22.11 -20.53 4.66
N ASN A 115 22.00 -20.83 3.36
CA ASN A 115 20.81 -21.40 2.72
C ASN A 115 19.56 -20.50 2.71
N ALA A 116 19.68 -19.22 3.08
CA ALA A 116 18.63 -18.24 2.87
C ALA A 116 18.93 -17.35 1.66
N SER A 117 17.88 -16.99 0.92
CA SER A 117 17.93 -15.94 -0.10
C SER A 117 16.63 -15.16 -0.13
N VAL A 118 16.71 -13.88 -0.49
CA VAL A 118 15.52 -13.06 -0.74
C VAL A 118 15.03 -13.32 -2.16
N LEU A 119 13.73 -13.62 -2.32
CA LEU A 119 13.12 -13.81 -3.63
C LEU A 119 12.93 -12.47 -4.33
N GLU A 120 13.40 -12.35 -5.57
CA GLU A 120 13.33 -11.14 -6.38
C GLU A 120 12.30 -11.23 -7.51
N SER A 121 11.96 -10.08 -8.09
CA SER A 121 11.01 -10.03 -9.23
C SER A 121 11.49 -10.88 -10.41
N THR A 122 12.80 -11.02 -10.56
CA THR A 122 13.44 -11.82 -11.61
C THR A 122 13.28 -13.32 -11.41
N ASP A 123 12.91 -13.78 -10.22
CA ASP A 123 12.68 -15.20 -9.94
C ASP A 123 11.33 -15.69 -10.49
N PHE A 124 10.48 -14.77 -10.99
CA PHE A 124 9.15 -15.06 -11.48
C PHE A 124 8.91 -14.45 -12.87
N GLU A 125 8.41 -15.25 -13.82
CA GLU A 125 8.05 -14.73 -15.14
C GLU A 125 6.86 -13.77 -15.08
N GLY A 126 6.99 -12.63 -15.75
CA GLY A 126 5.90 -11.67 -15.91
C GLY A 126 5.52 -10.90 -14.64
N MET A 127 6.32 -10.98 -13.56
CA MET A 127 6.05 -10.20 -12.38
C MET A 127 6.37 -8.71 -12.60
N PRO A 128 5.44 -7.81 -12.19
CA PRO A 128 5.74 -6.39 -12.15
C PRO A 128 6.81 -6.13 -11.08
N LYS A 129 7.12 -4.85 -10.89
CA LYS A 129 8.03 -4.40 -9.84
C LYS A 129 7.58 -4.94 -8.47
N LYS A 130 8.50 -5.56 -7.72
CA LYS A 130 8.32 -5.98 -6.33
C LYS A 130 8.37 -4.78 -5.39
N ASP A 131 7.59 -4.86 -4.31
CA ASP A 131 7.71 -3.93 -3.17
C ASP A 131 8.92 -4.32 -2.30
N PRO A 132 9.98 -3.51 -2.22
CA PRO A 132 11.15 -3.81 -1.38
C PRO A 132 10.80 -3.89 0.10
N LEU A 133 9.72 -3.23 0.55
CA LEU A 133 9.28 -3.27 1.95
C LEU A 133 8.53 -4.57 2.31
N HIS A 134 8.24 -5.42 1.33
CA HIS A 134 7.63 -6.73 1.53
C HIS A 134 8.57 -7.85 1.04
N MET A 135 9.39 -8.33 1.96
CA MET A 135 10.41 -9.32 1.66
C MET A 135 9.89 -10.75 1.82
N THR A 136 10.12 -11.60 0.83
CA THR A 136 9.91 -13.04 0.92
C THR A 136 11.27 -13.72 0.97
N ILE A 137 11.51 -14.50 2.03
CA ILE A 137 12.77 -15.21 2.25
C ILE A 137 12.53 -16.68 1.92
N ASP A 138 13.34 -17.21 1.01
CA ASP A 138 13.46 -18.63 0.74
C ASP A 138 14.59 -19.21 1.59
N THR A 139 14.34 -20.35 2.25
CA THR A 139 15.28 -21.03 3.14
C THR A 139 15.57 -22.47 2.70
N TRP A 140 15.12 -22.88 1.50
CA TRP A 140 15.16 -24.27 1.06
C TRP A 140 16.34 -24.60 0.13
N LYS A 141 17.35 -23.72 0.03
CA LYS A 141 18.55 -23.95 -0.77
C LYS A 141 19.57 -24.86 -0.09
#